data_AF-A0A819R940-F1
#
_entry.id   AF-A0A819R940-F1
#
_cell.length_a   1.000
_cell.length_b   1.000
_cell.length_c   1.000
_cell.angle_alpha   90.00
_cell.angle_beta   90.00
_cell.angle_gamma   90.00
#
_symmetry.space_group_name_H-M   'P 1'
#
loop_
_entity.id
_entity.type
_entity.pdbx_description
1 polymer ?
#
loop_
_entity_poly.entity_id
_entity_poly.type
_entity_poly.pdbx_seq_one_letter_code
_entity_poly.pdbx_strand_id
1 'polypeptide(L)'
;MSQRITLPKVIFGTSGLGNLYVALEDKIKLEIVTACIQYSSGQKPVVFDCAGKYGAGLALETLGNCLKMLNIKSEDVLISNKLGWYRTTELQSGTEPTFEPGVWRNLKYDAVQKISYKGILECYEQGNQLLNGYKAKLVSVHDPDEYVAGAQSQLEKDKRYNDIIEAYRALCELKSRDEVKAIGIGSKDWRIIQRIVNDVNLDWVMIANSMTVHSHPQELVTFMEELQQRGTIIINAAVFNGGFLIGEDYYNY
;
A
#
# COMPACT_ATOMS: atom_id res chain seq x y z
N MET A 1 -7.81 10.64 22.98
CA MET A 1 -8.55 10.57 21.70
C MET A 1 -7.52 10.59 20.58
N SER A 2 -7.48 9.57 19.73
CA SER A 2 -6.56 9.55 18.57
C SER A 2 -6.92 10.71 17.63
N GLN A 3 -5.94 11.54 17.25
CA GLN A 3 -6.17 12.59 16.25
C GLN A 3 -6.59 11.92 14.94
N ARG A 4 -7.77 12.29 14.43
CA ARG A 4 -8.21 11.85 13.10
C ARG A 4 -7.26 12.43 12.06
N ILE A 5 -6.72 11.58 11.20
CA ILE A 5 -5.96 12.02 10.03
C ILE A 5 -6.90 12.69 9.03
N THR A 6 -6.40 13.65 8.26
CA THR A 6 -7.10 14.24 7.12
C THR A 6 -6.32 13.90 5.85
N LEU A 7 -7.00 13.32 4.87
CA LEU A 7 -6.41 12.97 3.57
C LEU A 7 -6.94 13.91 2.49
N PRO A 8 -6.14 14.22 1.45
CA PRO A 8 -6.59 14.97 0.29
C PRO A 8 -7.59 14.14 -0.52
N LYS A 9 -8.31 14.81 -1.43
CA LYS A 9 -9.28 14.14 -2.32
C LYS A 9 -8.61 13.17 -3.30
N VAL A 10 -7.33 13.37 -3.60
CA VAL A 10 -6.55 12.55 -4.53
C VAL A 10 -5.23 12.17 -3.85
N ILE A 11 -4.91 10.88 -3.90
CA ILE A 11 -3.67 10.30 -3.38
C ILE A 11 -2.92 9.70 -4.57
N PHE A 12 -1.61 9.92 -4.64
CA PHE A 12 -0.81 9.39 -5.74
C PHE A 12 -0.30 7.98 -5.43
N GLY A 13 -0.75 6.98 -6.20
CA GLY A 13 -0.23 5.60 -6.13
C GLY A 13 1.12 5.47 -6.84
N THR A 14 2.08 4.77 -6.23
CA THR A 14 3.49 4.78 -6.68
C THR A 14 3.96 3.49 -7.34
N SER A 15 3.08 2.55 -7.69
CA SER A 15 3.49 1.26 -8.30
C SER A 15 4.33 1.43 -9.56
N GLY A 16 4.05 2.46 -10.38
CA GLY A 16 4.86 2.81 -11.56
C GLY A 16 6.29 3.24 -11.23
N LEU A 17 6.55 3.77 -10.03
CA LEU A 17 7.92 4.05 -9.56
C LEU A 17 8.71 2.76 -9.30
N GLY A 18 8.01 1.64 -9.06
CA GLY A 18 8.55 0.30 -8.87
C GLY A 18 8.67 -0.53 -10.15
N ASN A 19 8.49 0.05 -11.33
CA ASN A 19 8.52 -0.63 -12.63
C ASN A 19 7.39 -1.66 -12.84
N LEU A 20 6.17 -1.33 -12.40
CA LEU A 20 4.99 -2.12 -12.74
C LEU A 20 4.76 -2.10 -14.26
N TYR A 21 4.75 -3.28 -14.91
CA TYR A 21 4.61 -3.53 -16.35
C TYR A 21 5.68 -2.94 -17.28
N VAL A 22 6.27 -1.80 -16.94
CA VAL A 22 7.26 -1.07 -17.72
C VAL A 22 8.37 -0.53 -16.82
N ALA A 23 9.62 -0.57 -17.29
CA ALA A 23 10.75 0.07 -16.62
C ALA A 23 10.89 1.52 -17.11
N LEU A 24 10.38 2.48 -16.33
CA LEU A 24 10.53 3.91 -16.62
C LEU A 24 11.95 4.38 -16.30
N GLU A 25 12.46 5.31 -17.11
CA GLU A 25 13.71 6.02 -16.83
C GLU A 25 13.60 6.84 -15.54
N ASP A 26 14.71 6.97 -14.81
CA ASP A 26 14.76 7.72 -13.55
C ASP A 26 14.35 9.19 -13.71
N LYS A 27 14.66 9.79 -14.88
CA LYS A 27 14.23 11.15 -15.22
C LYS A 27 12.71 11.28 -15.25
N ILE A 28 12.01 10.32 -15.86
CA ILE A 28 10.53 10.31 -15.94
C ILE A 28 9.94 10.14 -14.54
N LYS A 29 10.50 9.25 -13.73
CA LYS A 29 10.07 9.04 -12.34
C LYS A 29 10.20 10.32 -11.51
N LEU A 30 11.31 11.06 -11.68
CA LEU A 30 11.51 12.35 -11.04
C LEU A 30 10.51 13.41 -11.52
N GLU A 31 10.23 13.47 -12.82
CA GLU A 31 9.24 14.39 -13.40
C GLU A 31 7.83 14.14 -12.85
N ILE A 32 7.43 12.87 -12.70
CA ILE A 32 6.17 12.46 -12.08
C ILE A 32 6.08 12.97 -10.64
N VAL A 33 7.09 12.67 -9.80
CA VAL A 33 7.11 13.13 -8.40
C VAL A 33 7.11 14.66 -8.32
N THR A 34 7.86 15.32 -9.20
CA THR A 34 7.88 16.79 -9.32
C THR A 34 6.48 17.34 -9.60
N ALA A 35 5.76 16.76 -10.56
CA ALA A 35 4.39 17.16 -10.87
C ALA A 35 3.45 16.97 -9.68
N CYS A 36 3.53 15.84 -8.98
CA CYS A 36 2.75 15.60 -7.76
C CYS A 36 2.99 16.69 -6.71
N ILE A 37 4.24 17.10 -6.50
CA ILE A 37 4.57 18.18 -5.56
C ILE A 37 4.03 19.53 -6.05
N GLN A 38 4.29 19.89 -7.31
CA GLN A 38 3.94 21.21 -7.87
C GLN A 38 2.43 21.45 -7.91
N TYR A 39 1.66 20.46 -8.37
CA TYR A 39 0.22 20.60 -8.56
C TYR A 39 -0.60 20.29 -7.31
N SER A 40 0.06 19.97 -6.19
CA SER A 40 -0.57 19.89 -4.87
C SER A 40 -0.56 21.23 -4.12
N SER A 41 -0.32 22.35 -4.82
CA SER A 41 -0.19 23.71 -4.29
C SER A 41 -1.48 24.18 -3.59
N GLY A 42 -1.62 23.86 -2.30
CA GLY A 42 -2.76 24.21 -1.46
C GLY A 42 -3.24 23.09 -0.53
N GLN A 43 -2.81 21.85 -0.77
CA GLN A 43 -3.17 20.69 0.06
C GLN A 43 -1.89 19.98 0.52
N LYS A 44 -1.25 20.53 1.56
CA LYS A 44 -0.18 19.85 2.27
C LYS A 44 -0.74 19.07 3.48
N PRO A 45 -0.18 17.89 3.80
CA PRO A 45 0.91 17.22 3.11
C PRO A 45 0.48 16.55 1.80
N VAL A 46 1.39 16.46 0.82
CA VAL A 46 1.18 15.65 -0.40
C VAL A 46 1.20 14.18 -0.02
N VAL A 47 0.18 13.42 -0.41
CA VAL A 47 0.03 12.02 0.02
C VAL A 47 0.43 11.06 -1.10
N PHE A 48 1.38 10.19 -0.78
CA PHE A 48 1.87 9.12 -1.65
C PHE A 48 1.48 7.77 -1.08
N ASP A 49 0.88 6.92 -1.91
CA ASP A 49 0.52 5.55 -1.57
C ASP A 49 1.50 4.55 -2.17
N CYS A 50 2.27 3.90 -1.30
CA CYS A 50 3.38 3.02 -1.67
C CYS A 50 3.29 1.67 -0.94
N ALA A 51 4.18 0.75 -1.29
CA ALA A 51 4.24 -0.58 -0.71
C ALA A 51 5.65 -1.19 -0.78
N GLY A 52 5.96 -2.09 0.15
CA GLY A 52 7.14 -2.96 0.07
C GLY A 52 7.08 -3.94 -1.10
N LYS A 53 5.87 -4.34 -1.54
CA LYS A 53 5.66 -5.21 -2.71
C LYS A 53 6.09 -4.53 -4.02
N TYR A 54 5.90 -3.21 -4.13
CA TYR A 54 6.07 -2.50 -5.39
C TYR A 54 7.52 -2.50 -5.88
N GLY A 55 7.79 -3.38 -6.85
CA GLY A 55 9.12 -3.65 -7.38
C GLY A 55 10.11 -4.11 -6.30
N ALA A 56 9.68 -4.96 -5.38
CA ALA A 56 10.48 -5.35 -4.21
C ALA A 56 11.01 -4.13 -3.42
N GLY A 57 10.16 -3.12 -3.23
CA GLY A 57 10.49 -1.88 -2.53
C GLY A 57 11.20 -0.84 -3.40
N LEU A 58 11.41 -1.08 -4.70
CA LEU A 58 11.99 -0.10 -5.63
C LEU A 58 11.16 1.19 -5.68
N ALA A 59 9.83 1.10 -5.53
CA ALA A 59 8.98 2.28 -5.47
C ALA A 59 9.28 3.18 -4.25
N LEU A 60 9.55 2.57 -3.08
CA LEU A 60 9.94 3.29 -1.85
C LEU A 60 11.29 4.00 -2.04
N GLU A 61 12.26 3.27 -2.58
CA GLU A 61 13.60 3.80 -2.86
C GLU A 61 13.57 4.96 -3.86
N THR A 62 12.85 4.77 -4.97
CA THR A 62 12.67 5.80 -5.99
C THR A 62 12.00 7.04 -5.41
N LEU A 63 10.91 6.88 -4.66
CA LEU A 63 10.19 7.99 -4.05
C LEU A 63 11.08 8.78 -3.10
N GLY A 64 11.77 8.09 -2.18
CA GLY A 64 12.69 8.73 -1.23
C GLY A 64 13.80 9.52 -1.92
N ASN A 65 14.42 8.93 -2.94
CA ASN A 65 15.46 9.60 -3.74
C ASN A 65 14.92 10.83 -4.47
N CYS A 66 13.76 10.74 -5.13
CA CYS A 66 13.14 11.87 -5.82
C CYS A 66 12.82 13.02 -4.85
N LEU A 67 12.18 12.73 -3.72
CA LEU A 67 11.84 13.74 -2.72
C LEU A 67 13.09 14.43 -2.16
N LYS A 68 14.18 13.69 -1.94
CA LYS A 68 15.47 14.22 -1.50
C LYS A 68 16.12 15.12 -2.55
N MET A 69 16.13 14.70 -3.82
CA MET A 69 16.63 15.52 -4.93
C MET A 69 15.86 16.84 -5.08
N LEU A 70 14.55 16.81 -4.83
CA LEU A 70 13.67 17.96 -4.86
C LEU A 70 13.73 18.82 -3.56
N ASN A 71 14.55 18.43 -2.57
CA ASN A 71 14.65 19.10 -1.28
C ASN A 71 13.31 19.27 -0.54
N ILE A 72 12.42 18.27 -0.66
CA ILE A 72 11.13 18.29 0.02
C ILE A 72 11.33 18.05 1.52
N LYS A 73 10.59 18.77 2.36
CA LYS A 73 10.64 18.54 3.81
C LYS A 73 9.77 17.37 4.19
N SER A 74 10.18 16.57 5.17
CA SER A 74 9.43 15.39 5.60
C SER A 74 8.02 15.74 6.10
N GLU A 75 7.80 16.93 6.67
CA GLU A 75 6.48 17.40 7.09
C GLU A 75 5.55 17.81 5.93
N ASP A 76 6.11 18.06 4.74
CA ASP A 76 5.34 18.45 3.55
C ASP A 76 4.74 17.25 2.80
N VAL A 77 5.09 16.02 3.21
CA VAL A 77 4.62 14.78 2.59
C VAL A 77 4.09 13.81 3.63
N LEU A 78 3.17 12.96 3.20
CA LEU A 78 2.63 11.86 3.98
C LEU A 78 2.68 10.58 3.16
N ILE A 79 3.49 9.63 3.61
CA ILE A 79 3.76 8.40 2.86
C ILE A 79 3.01 7.24 3.51
N SER A 80 2.21 6.54 2.71
CA SER A 80 1.66 5.24 3.03
C SER A 80 2.61 4.14 2.59
N ASN A 81 2.81 3.15 3.45
CA ASN A 81 3.50 1.91 3.09
C ASN A 81 2.62 0.71 3.46
N LYS A 82 2.16 -0.02 2.44
CA LYS A 82 1.53 -1.33 2.61
C LYS A 82 2.62 -2.38 2.89
N LEU A 83 2.62 -2.86 4.12
CA LEU A 83 3.63 -3.74 4.71
C LEU A 83 3.30 -5.23 4.50
N GLY A 84 4.25 -6.09 4.85
CA GLY A 84 4.11 -7.55 4.74
C GLY A 84 4.94 -8.14 3.61
N TRP A 85 5.67 -7.31 2.86
CA TRP A 85 6.64 -7.72 1.85
C TRP A 85 8.02 -7.15 2.19
N TYR A 86 9.01 -8.03 2.28
CA TYR A 86 10.38 -7.72 2.65
C TYR A 86 11.31 -7.97 1.46
N ARG A 87 12.07 -6.95 1.04
CA ARG A 87 13.10 -7.05 -0.01
C ARG A 87 14.22 -7.99 0.46
N THR A 88 14.57 -8.97 -0.35
CA THR A 88 15.60 -9.97 -0.03
C THR A 88 16.86 -9.74 -0.88
N THR A 89 17.54 -10.82 -1.24
CA THR A 89 18.81 -10.80 -1.96
C THR A 89 18.66 -10.26 -3.37
N GLU A 90 19.80 -9.86 -3.95
CA GLU A 90 19.86 -9.52 -5.35
C GLU A 90 19.46 -10.71 -6.22
N LEU A 91 18.72 -10.42 -7.27
CA LEU A 91 18.39 -11.38 -8.31
C LEU A 91 19.67 -11.70 -9.09
N GLN A 92 19.79 -12.95 -9.53
CA GLN A 92 20.83 -13.29 -10.49
C GLN A 92 20.52 -12.61 -11.82
N SER A 93 21.56 -12.27 -12.59
CA SER A 93 21.36 -11.61 -13.88
C SER A 93 20.46 -12.47 -14.78
N GLY A 94 19.36 -11.89 -15.27
CA GLY A 94 18.40 -12.57 -16.14
C GLY A 94 17.35 -13.43 -15.41
N THR A 95 17.31 -13.45 -14.08
CA THR A 95 16.24 -14.15 -13.33
C THR A 95 15.07 -13.23 -13.00
N GLU A 96 13.85 -13.74 -13.15
CA GLU A 96 12.64 -13.06 -12.67
C GLU A 96 12.53 -13.10 -11.14
N PRO A 97 11.81 -12.13 -10.53
CA PRO A 97 11.44 -12.22 -9.12
C PRO A 97 10.55 -13.43 -8.85
N THR A 98 10.66 -14.00 -7.65
CA THR A 98 9.81 -15.14 -7.25
C THR A 98 8.39 -14.71 -6.88
N PHE A 99 8.21 -13.44 -6.50
CA PHE A 99 6.89 -12.82 -6.32
C PHE A 99 6.41 -12.17 -7.62
N GLU A 100 5.13 -12.37 -7.96
CA GLU A 100 4.48 -11.77 -9.14
C GLU A 100 5.34 -11.88 -10.43
N PRO A 101 5.76 -13.09 -10.84
CA PRO A 101 6.55 -13.29 -12.05
C PRO A 101 5.81 -12.72 -13.28
N GLY A 102 6.57 -12.14 -14.21
CA GLY A 102 6.01 -11.47 -15.40
C GLY A 102 5.36 -10.09 -15.16
N VAL A 103 5.22 -9.60 -13.93
CA VAL A 103 4.57 -8.30 -13.64
C VAL A 103 5.56 -7.13 -13.59
N TRP A 104 6.69 -7.33 -12.90
CA TRP A 104 7.68 -6.27 -12.67
C TRP A 104 8.80 -6.30 -13.72
N ARG A 105 9.39 -5.13 -14.03
CA ARG A 105 10.47 -5.01 -15.02
C ARG A 105 11.77 -4.50 -14.42
N ASN A 106 12.89 -5.05 -14.88
CA ASN A 106 14.24 -4.63 -14.52
C ASN A 106 14.48 -4.52 -12.99
N LEU A 107 13.97 -5.48 -12.22
CA LEU A 107 14.23 -5.54 -10.79
C LEU A 107 15.63 -6.04 -10.50
N LYS A 108 16.26 -5.49 -9.45
CA LYS A 108 17.56 -5.96 -8.94
C LYS A 108 17.42 -6.88 -7.73
N TYR A 109 16.30 -6.82 -7.03
CA TYR A 109 16.07 -7.53 -5.78
C TYR A 109 14.78 -8.34 -5.86
N ASP A 110 14.74 -9.43 -5.10
CA ASP A 110 13.53 -10.21 -4.87
C ASP A 110 12.79 -9.73 -3.61
N ALA A 111 11.60 -10.26 -3.35
CA ALA A 111 10.86 -9.99 -2.13
C ALA A 111 10.11 -11.23 -1.61
N VAL A 112 9.98 -11.32 -0.29
CA VAL A 112 9.26 -12.40 0.39
C VAL A 112 8.20 -11.83 1.33
N GLN A 113 7.08 -12.54 1.45
CA GLN A 113 6.00 -12.15 2.34
C GLN A 113 6.34 -12.50 3.80
N LYS A 114 6.17 -11.53 4.71
CA LYS A 114 6.42 -11.65 6.16
C LYS A 114 5.25 -11.09 6.98
N ILE A 115 4.08 -11.70 6.87
CA ILE A 115 2.91 -11.31 7.70
C ILE A 115 2.98 -12.08 9.02
N SER A 116 3.22 -11.35 10.10
CA SER A 116 3.17 -11.76 11.51
C SER A 116 3.50 -10.54 12.36
N TYR A 117 3.38 -10.62 13.70
CA TYR A 117 3.82 -9.53 14.58
C TYR A 117 5.26 -9.09 14.32
N LYS A 118 6.22 -10.03 14.24
CA LYS A 118 7.63 -9.69 14.01
C LYS A 118 7.88 -9.28 12.55
N GLY A 119 7.32 -10.03 11.61
CA GLY A 119 7.55 -9.81 10.19
C GLY A 119 7.06 -8.44 9.71
N ILE A 120 5.93 -7.96 10.25
CA ILE A 120 5.40 -6.64 9.86
C ILE A 120 6.30 -5.49 10.34
N LEU A 121 6.93 -5.64 11.51
CA LEU A 121 7.89 -4.67 12.05
C LEU A 121 9.18 -4.67 11.22
N GLU A 122 9.70 -5.86 10.85
CA GLU A 122 10.85 -5.97 9.94
C GLU A 122 10.57 -5.29 8.58
N CYS A 123 9.36 -5.44 8.04
CA CYS A 123 8.96 -4.75 6.80
C CYS A 123 8.86 -3.22 6.98
N TYR A 124 8.37 -2.75 8.13
CA TYR A 124 8.27 -1.32 8.43
C TYR A 124 9.65 -0.67 8.53
N GLU A 125 10.57 -1.31 9.25
CA GLU A 125 11.95 -0.84 9.41
C GLU A 125 12.67 -0.78 8.06
N GLN A 126 12.64 -1.86 7.27
CA GLN A 126 13.26 -1.89 5.96
C GLN A 126 12.63 -0.86 5.01
N GLY A 127 11.30 -0.72 5.02
CA GLY A 127 10.62 0.27 4.19
C GLY A 127 11.08 1.70 4.49
N ASN A 128 11.29 2.03 5.77
CA ASN A 128 11.82 3.34 6.18
C ASN A 128 13.30 3.53 5.80
N GLN A 129 14.10 2.46 5.79
CA GLN A 129 15.47 2.51 5.28
C GLN A 129 15.49 2.81 3.77
N LEU A 130 14.64 2.14 3.00
CA LEU A 130 14.50 2.35 1.56
C LEU A 130 14.03 3.77 1.23
N LEU A 131 13.15 4.34 2.05
CA LEU A 131 12.68 5.73 1.92
C LEU A 131 13.77 6.80 2.13
N ASN A 132 15.01 6.42 2.48
CA ASN A 132 16.20 7.29 2.44
C ASN A 132 16.05 8.66 3.12
N GLY A 133 15.58 8.67 4.37
CA GLY A 133 15.41 9.89 5.18
C GLY A 133 13.96 10.34 5.36
N TYR A 134 13.02 9.69 4.67
CA TYR A 134 11.59 9.81 4.93
C TYR A 134 11.08 8.62 5.75
N LYS A 135 9.91 8.78 6.38
CA LYS A 135 9.25 7.72 7.15
C LYS A 135 7.82 7.53 6.68
N ALA A 136 7.40 6.27 6.53
CA ALA A 136 6.00 5.94 6.34
C ALA A 136 5.21 6.28 7.62
N LYS A 137 4.10 6.99 7.47
CA LYS A 137 3.25 7.41 8.59
C LYS A 137 1.82 6.91 8.47
N LEU A 138 1.42 6.43 7.28
CA LEU A 138 0.25 5.59 7.10
C LEU A 138 0.76 4.17 6.83
N VAL A 139 0.24 3.18 7.53
CA VAL A 139 0.69 1.79 7.36
C VAL A 139 -0.49 0.85 7.33
N SER A 140 -0.35 -0.25 6.61
CA SER A 140 -1.37 -1.30 6.51
C SER A 140 -0.72 -2.65 6.23
N VAL A 141 -1.44 -3.75 6.50
CA VAL A 141 -1.08 -5.06 5.94
C VAL A 141 -1.46 -5.07 4.46
N HIS A 142 -0.57 -5.56 3.59
CA HIS A 142 -0.79 -5.64 2.14
C HIS A 142 -1.45 -6.97 1.75
N ASP A 143 -2.48 -6.91 0.89
CA ASP A 143 -3.20 -8.05 0.29
C ASP A 143 -3.56 -9.18 1.29
N PRO A 144 -4.26 -8.89 2.41
CA PRO A 144 -4.65 -9.92 3.37
C PRO A 144 -5.62 -10.95 2.76
N ASP A 145 -6.38 -10.57 1.73
CA ASP A 145 -7.20 -11.48 0.92
C ASP A 145 -6.35 -12.52 0.19
N GLU A 146 -5.33 -12.09 -0.56
CA GLU A 146 -4.43 -13.00 -1.28
C GLU A 146 -3.66 -13.89 -0.30
N TYR A 147 -3.23 -13.32 0.83
CA TYR A 147 -2.54 -14.07 1.86
C TYR A 147 -3.41 -15.20 2.43
N VAL A 148 -4.67 -14.93 2.78
CA VAL A 148 -5.58 -15.98 3.27
C VAL A 148 -5.96 -16.95 2.15
N ALA A 149 -6.17 -16.48 0.92
CA ALA A 149 -6.54 -17.30 -0.22
C ALA A 149 -5.45 -18.32 -0.61
N GLY A 150 -4.17 -18.00 -0.39
CA GLY A 150 -3.06 -18.90 -0.66
C GLY A 150 -2.93 -20.11 0.29
N ALA A 151 -3.78 -20.21 1.31
CA ALA A 151 -3.79 -21.34 2.24
C ALA A 151 -4.44 -22.60 1.62
N GLN A 152 -3.84 -23.76 1.88
CA GLN A 152 -4.24 -25.05 1.30
C GLN A 152 -5.24 -25.82 2.17
N SER A 153 -5.51 -25.36 3.38
CA SER A 153 -6.46 -25.98 4.32
C SER A 153 -7.16 -24.95 5.19
N GLN A 154 -8.27 -25.34 5.81
CA GLN A 154 -8.97 -24.45 6.77
C GLN A 154 -8.09 -24.09 7.96
N LEU A 155 -7.32 -25.06 8.50
CA LEU A 155 -6.38 -24.83 9.59
C LEU A 155 -5.33 -23.77 9.21
N GLU A 156 -4.84 -23.82 7.97
CA GLU A 156 -3.88 -22.81 7.49
C GLU A 156 -4.55 -21.45 7.26
N LYS A 157 -5.79 -21.40 6.77
CA LYS A 157 -6.55 -20.15 6.67
C LYS A 157 -6.70 -19.47 8.03
N ASP A 158 -7.05 -20.24 9.06
CA ASP A 158 -7.21 -19.74 10.42
C ASP A 158 -5.88 -19.24 10.98
N LYS A 159 -4.77 -19.96 10.73
CA LYS A 159 -3.42 -19.52 11.09
C LYS A 159 -3.03 -18.21 10.39
N ARG A 160 -3.20 -18.12 9.07
CA ARG A 160 -2.86 -16.91 8.30
C ARG A 160 -3.72 -15.72 8.71
N TYR A 161 -4.99 -15.95 9.06
CA TYR A 161 -5.84 -14.90 9.63
C TYR A 161 -5.29 -14.43 10.99
N ASN A 162 -4.88 -15.36 11.86
CA ASN A 162 -4.23 -15.01 13.12
C ASN A 162 -2.93 -14.22 12.91
N ASP A 163 -2.12 -14.58 11.90
CA ASP A 163 -0.90 -13.83 11.55
C ASP A 163 -1.22 -12.37 11.15
N ILE A 164 -2.35 -12.12 10.47
CA ILE A 164 -2.85 -10.78 10.17
C ILE A 164 -3.23 -10.03 11.45
N ILE A 165 -3.97 -10.66 12.36
CA ILE A 165 -4.37 -10.04 13.65
C ILE A 165 -3.13 -9.68 14.48
N GLU A 166 -2.15 -10.57 14.54
CA GLU A 166 -0.88 -10.34 15.23
C GLU A 166 -0.05 -9.22 14.57
N ALA A 167 -0.07 -9.10 13.24
CA ALA A 167 0.52 -7.97 12.54
C ALA A 167 -0.18 -6.64 12.92
N TYR A 168 -1.52 -6.61 12.97
CA TYR A 168 -2.24 -5.42 13.41
C TYR A 168 -1.98 -5.07 14.87
N ARG A 169 -1.74 -6.04 15.76
CA ARG A 169 -1.28 -5.75 17.12
C ARG A 169 0.02 -4.94 17.10
N ALA A 170 1.00 -5.35 16.30
CA ALA A 170 2.25 -4.59 16.11
C ALA A 170 2.01 -3.19 15.54
N LEU A 171 1.12 -3.02 14.54
CA LEU A 171 0.81 -1.71 13.97
C LEU A 171 0.10 -0.78 14.98
N CYS A 172 -0.79 -1.33 15.81
CA CYS A 172 -1.41 -0.60 16.92
C CYS A 172 -0.37 -0.11 17.93
N GLU A 173 0.67 -0.90 18.22
CA GLU A 173 1.77 -0.47 19.09
C GLU A 173 2.64 0.63 18.45
N LEU A 174 2.93 0.54 17.16
CA LEU A 174 3.62 1.63 16.45
C LEU A 174 2.80 2.93 16.53
N LYS A 175 1.47 2.82 16.38
CA LYS A 175 0.58 3.98 16.49
C LYS A 175 0.51 4.53 17.92
N SER A 176 0.49 3.68 18.95
CA SER A 176 0.46 4.13 20.34
C SER A 176 1.75 4.81 20.81
N ARG A 177 2.86 4.56 20.11
CA ARG A 177 4.17 5.22 20.29
C ARG A 177 4.38 6.43 19.37
N ASP A 178 3.35 6.86 18.63
CA ASP A 178 3.40 7.94 17.64
C ASP A 178 4.42 7.73 16.50
N GLU A 179 4.87 6.49 16.30
CA GLU A 179 5.78 6.13 15.21
C GLU A 179 5.07 6.21 13.85
N VAL A 180 3.79 5.85 13.80
CA VAL A 180 2.89 6.03 12.67
C VAL A 180 1.68 6.87 13.10
N LYS A 181 1.09 7.61 12.15
CA LYS A 181 -0.09 8.45 12.42
C LYS A 181 -1.40 7.66 12.36
N ALA A 182 -1.47 6.67 11.47
CA ALA A 182 -2.68 5.91 11.25
C ALA A 182 -2.41 4.52 10.68
N ILE A 183 -3.28 3.59 11.02
CA ILE A 183 -3.27 2.22 10.52
C ILE A 183 -4.53 1.99 9.67
N GLY A 184 -4.38 1.20 8.62
CA GLY A 184 -5.49 0.84 7.76
C GLY A 184 -5.30 -0.49 7.07
N ILE A 185 -6.06 -0.71 6.02
CA ILE A 185 -6.07 -1.94 5.22
C ILE A 185 -6.37 -1.60 3.77
N GLY A 186 -5.78 -2.32 2.82
CA GLY A 186 -6.19 -2.28 1.42
C GLY A 186 -6.38 -3.68 0.88
N SER A 187 -7.44 -3.91 0.10
CA SER A 187 -7.74 -5.22 -0.47
C SER A 187 -8.64 -5.13 -1.69
N LYS A 188 -8.56 -6.13 -2.57
CA LYS A 188 -9.44 -6.31 -3.72
C LYS A 188 -10.78 -6.94 -3.31
N ASP A 189 -10.76 -7.89 -2.38
CA ASP A 189 -11.98 -8.44 -1.78
C ASP A 189 -12.39 -7.68 -0.52
N TRP A 190 -13.35 -6.76 -0.65
CA TRP A 190 -13.84 -5.96 0.47
C TRP A 190 -14.39 -6.78 1.65
N ARG A 191 -14.71 -8.07 1.47
CA ARG A 191 -15.18 -8.94 2.56
C ARG A 191 -14.10 -9.23 3.60
N ILE A 192 -12.82 -9.29 3.20
CA ILE A 192 -11.73 -9.43 4.18
C ILE A 192 -11.59 -8.14 5.00
N ILE A 193 -11.83 -6.99 4.38
CA ILE A 193 -11.86 -5.69 5.06
C ILE A 193 -12.99 -5.70 6.09
N GLN A 194 -14.21 -6.10 5.69
CA GLN A 194 -15.37 -6.21 6.58
C GLN A 194 -15.09 -7.11 7.78
N ARG A 195 -14.41 -8.25 7.57
CA ARG A 195 -14.02 -9.14 8.66
C ARG A 195 -13.03 -8.47 9.62
N ILE A 196 -11.96 -7.88 9.08
CA ILE A 196 -10.87 -7.29 9.89
C ILE A 196 -11.33 -6.06 10.67
N VAL A 197 -12.21 -5.20 10.12
CA VAL A 197 -12.70 -4.01 10.85
C VAL A 197 -13.59 -4.34 12.05
N ASN A 198 -14.04 -5.59 12.19
CA ASN A 198 -14.75 -6.06 13.38
C ASN A 198 -13.79 -6.52 14.48
N ASP A 199 -12.55 -6.91 14.13
CA ASP A 199 -11.53 -7.36 15.07
C ASP A 199 -10.52 -6.24 15.40
N VAL A 200 -10.33 -5.29 14.49
CA VAL A 200 -9.31 -4.22 14.58
C VAL A 200 -9.94 -2.87 14.28
N ASN A 201 -9.71 -1.89 15.15
CA ASN A 201 -10.14 -0.52 14.90
C ASN A 201 -9.17 0.20 13.95
N LEU A 202 -9.60 0.42 12.71
CA LEU A 202 -8.79 1.02 11.64
C LEU A 202 -9.17 2.48 11.39
N ASP A 203 -8.17 3.31 11.07
CA ASP A 203 -8.36 4.73 10.74
C ASP A 203 -8.82 4.93 9.30
N TRP A 204 -8.39 4.03 8.41
CA TRP A 204 -8.73 4.07 7.00
C TRP A 204 -8.83 2.66 6.39
N VAL A 205 -9.62 2.54 5.34
CA VAL A 205 -9.66 1.36 4.47
C VAL A 205 -9.46 1.78 3.03
N MET A 206 -8.91 0.89 2.21
CA MET A 206 -8.77 1.05 0.78
C MET A 206 -9.52 -0.08 0.08
N ILE A 207 -10.54 0.29 -0.69
CA ILE A 207 -11.35 -0.62 -1.50
C ILE A 207 -10.79 -0.55 -2.92
N ALA A 208 -10.25 -1.67 -3.41
CA ALA A 208 -9.71 -1.77 -4.76
C ALA A 208 -10.63 -2.58 -5.69
N ASN A 209 -10.75 -2.17 -6.96
CA ASN A 209 -11.48 -2.85 -8.04
C ASN A 209 -13.01 -3.04 -7.84
N SER A 210 -13.52 -2.85 -6.61
CA SER A 210 -14.89 -3.19 -6.23
C SER A 210 -15.86 -2.00 -6.19
N MET A 211 -15.35 -0.77 -6.17
CA MET A 211 -16.14 0.46 -6.21
C MET A 211 -15.76 1.30 -7.43
N THR A 212 -16.23 0.90 -8.60
CA THR A 212 -15.94 1.54 -9.90
C THR A 212 -17.23 1.81 -10.67
N VAL A 213 -17.13 2.47 -11.83
CA VAL A 213 -18.31 2.63 -12.72
C VAL A 213 -18.86 1.27 -13.18
N HIS A 214 -18.00 0.26 -13.32
CA HIS A 214 -18.39 -1.06 -13.81
C HIS A 214 -18.95 -1.98 -12.71
N SER A 215 -18.39 -1.91 -11.50
CA SER A 215 -18.76 -2.79 -10.38
C SER A 215 -18.91 -1.97 -9.10
N HIS A 216 -20.09 -2.02 -8.49
CA HIS A 216 -20.42 -1.36 -7.22
C HIS A 216 -21.62 -2.07 -6.57
N PRO A 217 -21.44 -3.28 -6.03
CA PRO A 217 -22.53 -4.07 -5.47
C PRO A 217 -23.19 -3.35 -4.29
N GLN A 218 -24.50 -3.52 -4.12
CA GLN A 218 -25.28 -2.84 -3.07
C GLN A 218 -24.73 -3.14 -1.67
N GLU A 219 -24.26 -4.37 -1.42
CA GLU A 219 -23.70 -4.77 -0.13
C GLU A 219 -22.41 -4.00 0.20
N LEU A 220 -21.60 -3.66 -0.82
CA LEU A 220 -20.42 -2.82 -0.64
C LEU A 220 -20.81 -1.39 -0.29
N VAL A 221 -21.83 -0.84 -0.95
CA VAL A 221 -22.33 0.51 -0.65
C VAL A 221 -22.82 0.58 0.80
N THR A 222 -23.61 -0.40 1.24
CA THR A 222 -24.05 -0.50 2.64
C THR A 222 -22.85 -0.59 3.59
N PHE A 223 -21.84 -1.40 3.26
CA PHE A 223 -20.63 -1.51 4.08
C PHE A 223 -19.83 -0.19 4.13
N MET A 224 -19.78 0.57 3.03
CA MET A 224 -19.15 1.89 3.01
C MET A 224 -19.89 2.91 3.89
N GLU A 225 -21.23 2.86 3.93
CA GLU A 225 -22.04 3.67 4.85
C GLU A 225 -21.75 3.33 6.32
N GLU A 226 -21.61 2.04 6.65
CA GLU A 226 -21.21 1.59 7.99
C GLU A 226 -19.83 2.13 8.40
N LEU A 227 -18.85 2.06 7.49
CA LEU A 227 -17.50 2.61 7.73
C LEU A 227 -17.52 4.12 7.96
N GLN A 228 -18.33 4.84 7.17
CA GLN A 228 -18.53 6.28 7.36
C GLN A 228 -19.12 6.60 8.74
N GLN A 229 -20.12 5.83 9.20
CA GLN A 229 -20.71 6.00 10.54
C GLN A 229 -19.70 5.74 11.66
N ARG A 230 -18.78 4.78 11.48
CA ARG A 230 -17.65 4.52 12.39
C ARG A 230 -16.58 5.62 12.35
N GLY A 231 -16.61 6.50 11.35
CA GLY A 231 -15.61 7.54 11.12
C GLY A 231 -14.31 7.03 10.51
N THR A 232 -14.33 5.84 9.89
CA THR A 232 -13.20 5.28 9.15
C THR A 232 -13.13 5.92 7.76
N ILE A 233 -11.94 6.39 7.37
CA ILE A 233 -11.74 7.02 6.06
C ILE A 233 -11.75 5.96 4.97
N ILE A 234 -12.40 6.23 3.85
CA ILE A 234 -12.42 5.33 2.70
C ILE A 234 -11.55 5.92 1.58
N ILE A 235 -10.60 5.11 1.12
CA ILE A 235 -9.79 5.37 -0.07
C ILE A 235 -10.28 4.43 -1.18
N ASN A 236 -10.67 4.98 -2.32
CA ASN A 236 -11.07 4.17 -3.46
C ASN A 236 -9.89 4.02 -4.43
N ALA A 237 -9.52 2.79 -4.75
CA ALA A 237 -8.37 2.47 -5.60
C ALA A 237 -8.79 1.68 -6.84
N ALA A 238 -7.98 1.82 -7.90
CA ALA A 238 -8.27 1.28 -9.24
C ALA A 238 -9.69 1.61 -9.75
N VAL A 239 -10.04 2.88 -9.61
CA VAL A 239 -11.30 3.45 -10.10
C VAL A 239 -11.53 3.24 -11.61
N PHE A 240 -10.47 2.93 -12.36
CA PHE A 240 -10.49 2.64 -13.79
C PHE A 240 -10.35 1.14 -14.15
N ASN A 241 -10.48 0.22 -13.18
CA ASN A 241 -10.39 -1.23 -13.40
C ASN A 241 -9.12 -1.63 -14.18
N GLY A 242 -7.94 -1.38 -13.61
CA GLY A 242 -6.67 -1.70 -14.30
C GLY A 242 -6.38 -0.91 -15.58
N GLY A 243 -7.22 0.07 -15.94
CA GLY A 243 -7.14 0.81 -17.20
C GLY A 243 -8.24 0.44 -18.21
N PHE A 244 -8.99 -0.63 -17.96
CA PHE A 244 -10.08 -1.07 -18.84
C PHE A 244 -11.10 0.03 -19.14
N LEU A 245 -11.48 0.82 -18.14
CA LEU A 245 -12.46 1.90 -18.31
C LEU A 245 -11.95 3.08 -19.15
N ILE A 246 -10.66 3.10 -19.50
CA ILE A 246 -10.04 4.11 -20.36
C ILE A 246 -9.44 3.51 -21.65
N GLY A 247 -9.73 2.23 -21.94
CA GLY A 247 -9.36 1.57 -23.19
C GLY A 247 -8.08 0.73 -23.16
N GLU A 248 -7.56 0.39 -21.98
CA GLU A 248 -6.45 -0.55 -21.84
C GLU A 248 -6.91 -2.02 -21.83
N ASP A 249 -5.99 -2.93 -22.09
CA ASP A 249 -6.26 -4.38 -22.17
C ASP A 249 -6.42 -5.08 -20.80
N TYR A 250 -6.11 -4.39 -19.70
CA TYR A 250 -6.14 -4.95 -18.35
C TYR A 250 -7.47 -4.66 -17.64
N TYR A 251 -8.22 -5.70 -17.28
CA TYR A 251 -9.50 -5.58 -16.58
C TYR A 251 -9.40 -5.34 -15.07
N ASN A 252 -8.46 -5.96 -14.39
CA ASN A 252 -8.15 -5.71 -12.97
C ASN A 252 -6.64 -5.83 -12.79
N TYR A 253 -6.11 -5.13 -11.80
CA TYR A 253 -4.73 -5.32 -11.30
C TYR A 253 -4.72 -6.29 -10.12
#